data_AF-A0A1B8S0L8-F1
#
_entry.id   AF-A0A1B8S0L8-F1
#
_cell.length_a   1.000
_cell.length_b   1.000
_cell.length_c   1.000
_cell.angle_alpha   90.00
_cell.angle_beta   90.00
_cell.angle_gamma   90.00
#
_symmetry.space_group_name_H-M   'P 1'
#
loop_
_entity.id
_entity.type
_entity.pdbx_description
1 polymer ?
#
loop_
_entity_poly.entity_id
_entity_poly.type
_entity_poly.pdbx_seq_one_letter_code
_entity_poly.pdbx_strand_id
1 'polypeptide(L)'
;MAFSERFLSALGRWQKGWREQPNLRLKIASELEAAIDDTDLPKNFQIVNEQCYRKRFLVPNNPVNGGDLGPLFLNGVLPEGVASWTVDKKFAQEFKDPTREGTIAAIFSHIPEPNEVLLNIPALWEDPSFQSAAEQFRVRNGESSDALFHFRFRQSEVILRADLKYDELIHICGRSSPFERICELHGLWSEAERDDLWKEFVQADIFPEEAFSLTKEGTRAAMDRAKSSFLEKHRSTIETVLTQPNQSRESPL
;
A
#
# COMPACT_ATOMS: atom_id res chain seq x y z
N MET A 1 15.27 29.35 -4.32
CA MET A 1 13.84 29.43 -4.72
C MET A 1 13.19 28.13 -4.27
N ALA A 2 12.02 28.18 -3.63
CA ALA A 2 11.36 27.00 -3.07
C ALA A 2 11.03 25.92 -4.13
N PHE A 3 10.77 26.32 -5.38
CA PHE A 3 10.43 25.41 -6.48
C PHE A 3 11.57 25.36 -7.52
N SER A 4 12.63 24.63 -7.21
CA SER A 4 13.75 24.42 -8.13
C SER A 4 13.34 23.53 -9.32
N GLU A 5 14.05 23.63 -10.44
CA GLU A 5 13.82 22.72 -11.58
C GLU A 5 14.07 21.26 -11.22
N ARG A 6 15.03 20.99 -10.32
CA ARG A 6 15.29 19.65 -9.79
C ARG A 6 14.07 19.11 -9.03
N PHE A 7 13.48 19.91 -8.14
CA PHE A 7 12.27 19.53 -7.41
C PHE A 7 11.10 19.25 -8.36
N LEU A 8 10.85 20.14 -9.32
CA LEU A 8 9.77 19.96 -10.31
C LEU A 8 9.99 18.71 -11.18
N SER A 9 11.23 18.43 -11.58
CA SER A 9 11.59 17.21 -12.31
C SER A 9 11.37 15.96 -11.47
N ALA A 10 11.83 15.95 -10.22
CA ALA A 10 11.68 14.82 -9.30
C ALA A 10 10.19 14.52 -9.02
N LEU A 11 9.39 15.55 -8.80
CA LEU A 11 7.95 15.42 -8.60
C LEU A 11 7.22 14.94 -9.88
N GLY A 12 7.65 15.42 -11.06
CA GLY A 12 7.14 14.94 -12.35
C GLY A 12 7.44 13.46 -12.58
N ARG A 13 8.67 13.02 -12.24
CA ARG A 13 9.07 11.60 -12.29
C ARG A 13 8.28 10.75 -11.31
N TRP A 14 8.02 11.26 -10.10
CA TRP A 14 7.13 10.61 -9.12
C TRP A 14 5.75 10.34 -9.72
N GLN A 15 5.13 11.37 -10.32
CA GLN A 15 3.78 11.24 -10.88
C GLN A 15 3.71 10.37 -12.13
N LYS A 16 4.77 10.41 -12.97
CA LYS A 16 4.91 9.48 -14.10
C LYS A 16 4.97 8.03 -13.61
N GLY A 17 5.56 7.81 -12.44
CA GLY A 17 5.65 6.53 -11.77
C GLY A 17 6.65 5.59 -12.46
N TRP A 18 6.55 4.30 -12.11
CA TRP A 18 7.53 3.27 -12.46
C TRP A 18 6.86 1.99 -12.97
N ARG A 19 5.65 2.09 -13.55
CA ARG A 19 4.84 0.93 -13.96
C ARG A 19 5.62 -0.07 -14.81
N GLU A 20 6.47 0.42 -15.71
CA GLU A 20 7.26 -0.41 -16.63
C GLU A 20 8.61 -0.87 -16.06
N GLN A 21 9.07 -0.27 -14.96
CA GLN A 21 10.39 -0.51 -14.38
C GLN A 21 10.34 -0.48 -12.84
N PRO A 22 9.87 -1.55 -12.18
CA PRO A 22 9.69 -1.60 -10.72
C PRO A 22 10.95 -1.28 -9.90
N ASN A 23 12.13 -1.58 -10.45
CA ASN A 23 13.44 -1.28 -9.86
C ASN A 23 13.73 0.24 -9.75
N LEU A 24 13.00 1.09 -10.46
CA LEU A 24 13.15 2.55 -10.37
C LEU A 24 12.43 3.16 -9.17
N ARG A 25 11.50 2.45 -8.52
CA ARG A 25 10.70 2.99 -7.40
C ARG A 25 11.58 3.66 -6.34
N LEU A 26 12.59 2.94 -5.85
CA LEU A 26 13.47 3.42 -4.78
C LEU A 26 14.30 4.63 -5.23
N LYS A 27 14.76 4.64 -6.49
CA LYS A 27 15.53 5.76 -7.05
C LYS A 27 14.69 7.02 -7.18
N ILE A 28 13.45 6.88 -7.65
CA ILE A 28 12.51 8.01 -7.80
C ILE A 28 12.13 8.56 -6.42
N ALA A 29 11.84 7.69 -5.46
CA ALA A 29 11.56 8.09 -4.08
C ALA A 29 12.74 8.85 -3.45
N SER A 30 13.94 8.29 -3.53
CA SER A 30 15.16 8.89 -2.94
C SER A 30 15.50 10.23 -3.58
N GLU A 31 15.33 10.36 -4.90
CA GLU A 31 15.57 11.63 -5.60
C GLU A 31 14.52 12.68 -5.25
N LEU A 32 13.26 12.30 -5.06
CA LEU A 32 12.23 13.22 -4.59
C LEU A 32 12.53 13.70 -3.17
N GLU A 33 12.90 12.79 -2.26
CA GLU A 33 13.34 13.11 -0.90
C GLU A 33 14.50 14.11 -0.92
N ALA A 34 15.58 13.79 -1.64
CA ALA A 34 16.75 14.65 -1.73
C ALA A 34 16.42 16.02 -2.36
N ALA A 35 15.55 16.05 -3.38
CA ALA A 35 15.15 17.30 -4.02
C ALA A 35 14.26 18.17 -3.12
N ILE A 36 13.48 17.57 -2.22
CA ILE A 36 12.71 18.30 -1.19
C ILE A 36 13.67 18.83 -0.11
N ASP A 37 14.61 18.02 0.36
CA ASP A 37 15.57 18.42 1.40
C ASP A 37 16.49 19.56 0.94
N ASP A 38 16.82 19.62 -0.36
CA ASP A 38 17.61 20.70 -0.96
C ASP A 38 16.78 21.98 -1.25
N THR A 39 15.51 22.00 -0.88
CA THR A 39 14.64 23.18 -1.01
C THR A 39 14.25 23.75 0.35
N ASP A 40 14.09 25.07 0.41
CA ASP A 40 13.49 25.75 1.55
C ASP A 40 11.96 25.77 1.36
N LEU A 41 11.35 24.59 1.27
CA LEU A 41 9.90 24.46 1.10
C LEU A 41 9.18 24.94 2.37
N PRO A 42 8.19 25.84 2.24
CA PRO A 42 7.33 26.23 3.34
C PRO A 42 6.69 25.02 4.04
N LYS A 43 6.69 25.04 5.39
CA LYS A 43 6.19 23.92 6.22
C LYS A 43 4.74 23.53 5.94
N ASN A 44 3.90 24.43 5.43
CA ASN A 44 2.52 24.11 5.07
C ASN A 44 2.43 23.05 3.96
N PHE A 45 3.46 22.88 3.14
CA PHE A 45 3.53 21.79 2.15
C PHE A 45 3.95 20.44 2.75
N GLN A 46 4.32 20.42 4.03
CA GLN A 46 4.80 19.25 4.78
C GLN A 46 3.90 18.97 6.01
N ILE A 47 2.65 19.39 5.98
CA ILE A 47 1.68 19.17 7.06
C ILE A 47 0.38 18.64 6.45
N VAL A 48 -0.18 17.63 7.12
CA VAL A 48 -1.54 17.12 6.91
C VAL A 48 -2.12 16.80 8.28
N ASN A 49 -3.24 17.44 8.63
CA ASN A 49 -3.89 17.27 9.94
C ASN A 49 -5.13 16.35 9.85
N GLU A 50 -5.25 15.62 8.74
CA GLU A 50 -6.40 14.77 8.42
C GLU A 50 -5.96 13.33 8.25
N GLN A 51 -6.93 12.43 8.26
CA GLN A 51 -6.67 11.01 8.09
C GLN A 51 -6.31 10.70 6.62
N CYS A 52 -5.17 10.05 6.44
CA CYS A 52 -4.69 9.54 5.16
C CYS A 52 -5.06 8.06 5.00
N TYR A 53 -5.29 7.66 3.75
CA TYR A 53 -5.66 6.31 3.36
C TYR A 53 -4.72 5.75 2.31
N ARG A 54 -4.39 4.46 2.44
CA ARG A 54 -3.57 3.74 1.48
C ARG A 54 -4.16 2.38 1.18
N LYS A 55 -4.49 2.16 -0.10
CA LYS A 55 -4.85 0.83 -0.62
C LYS A 55 -3.60 0.07 -1.00
N ARG A 56 -3.43 -1.13 -0.44
CA ARG A 56 -2.32 -2.06 -0.72
C ARG A 56 -2.89 -3.41 -1.10
N PHE A 57 -2.40 -3.98 -2.20
CA PHE A 57 -2.70 -5.38 -2.52
C PHE A 57 -1.77 -6.26 -1.70
N LEU A 58 -2.34 -7.07 -0.81
CA LEU A 58 -1.61 -7.99 0.05
C LEU A 58 -1.32 -9.26 -0.73
N VAL A 59 -0.05 -9.62 -0.83
CA VAL A 59 0.39 -10.86 -1.48
C VAL A 59 0.59 -11.92 -0.38
N PRO A 60 -0.23 -12.98 -0.31
CA PRO A 60 -0.15 -13.96 0.77
C PRO A 60 1.18 -14.73 0.79
N ASN A 61 1.73 -15.02 -0.39
CA ASN A 61 2.99 -15.73 -0.56
C ASN A 61 3.80 -15.09 -1.70
N ASN A 62 5.03 -14.70 -1.44
CA ASN A 62 5.98 -14.28 -2.47
C ASN A 62 7.31 -15.03 -2.23
N PRO A 63 7.90 -15.69 -3.24
CA PRO A 63 9.16 -16.42 -3.09
C PRO A 63 10.35 -15.56 -2.62
N VAL A 64 10.26 -14.23 -2.72
CA VAL A 64 11.35 -13.31 -2.32
C VAL A 64 11.31 -12.94 -0.83
N ASN A 65 10.12 -12.77 -0.23
CA ASN A 65 9.98 -12.30 1.15
C ASN A 65 8.97 -13.08 2.01
N GLY A 66 8.39 -14.16 1.48
CA GLY A 66 7.37 -14.95 2.18
C GLY A 66 5.95 -14.36 2.11
N GLY A 67 5.74 -13.22 1.44
CA GLY A 67 4.45 -12.51 1.37
C GLY A 67 4.31 -11.38 2.40
N ASP A 68 3.21 -10.63 2.32
CA ASP A 68 2.94 -9.44 3.13
C ASP A 68 2.28 -9.77 4.49
N LEU A 69 1.55 -10.89 4.57
CA LEU A 69 0.77 -11.25 5.75
C LEU A 69 1.64 -11.69 6.93
N GLY A 70 2.72 -12.44 6.68
CA GLY A 70 3.64 -12.89 7.72
C GLY A 70 4.24 -11.73 8.53
N PRO A 71 4.94 -10.78 7.88
CA PRO A 71 5.46 -9.58 8.56
C PRO A 71 4.38 -8.80 9.30
N LEU A 72 3.22 -8.60 8.67
CA LEU A 72 2.12 -7.87 9.28
C LEU A 72 1.54 -8.58 10.53
N PHE A 73 1.46 -9.91 10.54
CA PHE A 73 0.97 -10.69 11.67
C PHE A 73 1.99 -10.81 12.81
N LEU A 74 3.27 -10.98 12.47
CA LEU A 74 4.35 -11.17 13.45
C LEU A 74 4.80 -9.86 14.08
N ASN A 75 5.00 -8.83 13.25
CA ASN A 75 5.58 -7.55 13.68
C ASN A 75 4.52 -6.46 13.88
N GLY A 76 3.28 -6.69 13.42
CA GLY A 76 2.22 -5.68 13.42
C GLY A 76 2.41 -4.58 12.37
N VAL A 77 3.47 -4.65 11.56
CA VAL A 77 3.89 -3.59 10.64
C VAL A 77 4.39 -4.19 9.32
N LEU A 78 4.06 -3.55 8.20
CA LEU A 78 4.62 -3.82 6.88
C LEU A 78 5.41 -2.59 6.41
N PRO A 79 6.74 -2.69 6.26
CA PRO A 79 7.57 -1.59 5.79
C PRO A 79 7.17 -1.13 4.40
N GLU A 80 6.92 0.17 4.23
CA GLU A 80 6.44 0.74 2.97
C GLU A 80 7.43 1.75 2.37
N GLY A 81 8.23 2.40 3.22
CA GLY A 81 9.10 3.51 2.81
C GLY A 81 8.30 4.73 2.36
N VAL A 82 8.80 5.45 1.36
CA VAL A 82 8.06 6.58 0.76
C VAL A 82 6.99 6.07 -0.18
N ALA A 83 5.76 6.56 0.01
CA ALA A 83 4.62 6.15 -0.79
C ALA A 83 3.50 7.20 -0.87
N SER A 84 2.69 7.11 -1.91
CA SER A 84 1.46 7.90 -2.06
C SER A 84 0.35 7.40 -1.14
N TRP A 85 -0.27 8.33 -0.46
CA TRP A 85 -1.50 8.21 0.30
C TRP A 85 -2.53 9.21 -0.25
N THR A 86 -3.78 9.08 0.17
CA THR A 86 -4.84 10.02 -0.19
C THR A 86 -5.61 10.44 1.05
N VAL A 87 -6.06 11.69 1.15
CA VAL A 87 -7.03 12.09 2.19
C VAL A 87 -8.47 11.74 1.81
N ASP A 88 -8.73 11.29 0.58
CA ASP A 88 -10.05 10.85 0.13
C ASP A 88 -10.24 9.33 0.32
N LYS A 89 -11.01 8.97 1.35
CA LYS A 89 -11.38 7.57 1.64
C LYS A 89 -12.07 6.88 0.47
N LYS A 90 -12.99 7.58 -0.21
CA LYS A 90 -13.76 7.01 -1.32
C LYS A 90 -12.84 6.75 -2.50
N PHE A 91 -11.94 7.69 -2.78
CA PHE A 91 -10.88 7.47 -3.76
C PHE A 91 -10.05 6.24 -3.41
N ALA A 92 -9.60 6.08 -2.16
CA ALA A 92 -8.84 4.90 -1.74
C ALA A 92 -9.59 3.58 -1.97
N GLN A 93 -10.92 3.55 -1.81
CA GLN A 93 -11.74 2.35 -2.05
C GLN A 93 -11.84 2.02 -3.55
N GLU A 94 -12.14 3.03 -4.36
CA GLU A 94 -12.33 2.90 -5.81
C GLU A 94 -10.99 2.73 -6.57
N PHE A 95 -9.88 3.17 -6.00
CA PHE A 95 -8.59 3.20 -6.66
C PHE A 95 -8.10 1.79 -7.00
N LYS A 96 -7.87 1.55 -8.29
CA LYS A 96 -7.50 0.27 -8.91
C LYS A 96 -8.58 -0.81 -8.74
N ASP A 97 -8.89 -1.44 -9.87
CA ASP A 97 -9.94 -2.43 -10.02
C ASP A 97 -9.89 -3.49 -8.90
N PRO A 98 -10.92 -3.57 -8.04
CA PRO A 98 -10.99 -4.57 -6.97
C PRO A 98 -11.16 -6.00 -7.51
N THR A 99 -11.37 -6.17 -8.82
CA THR A 99 -11.75 -7.45 -9.44
C THR A 99 -10.61 -8.25 -10.04
N ARG A 100 -9.35 -7.83 -9.86
CA ARG A 100 -8.19 -8.64 -10.28
C ARG A 100 -8.19 -9.97 -9.52
N GLU A 101 -8.33 -11.07 -10.26
CA GLU A 101 -8.37 -12.43 -9.70
C GLU A 101 -7.21 -12.69 -8.73
N GLY A 102 -7.52 -13.39 -7.63
CA GLY A 102 -6.54 -13.79 -6.63
C GLY A 102 -5.85 -12.64 -5.88
N THR A 103 -6.38 -11.41 -5.95
CA THR A 103 -5.75 -10.26 -5.32
C THR A 103 -6.66 -9.67 -4.23
N ILE A 104 -6.21 -9.76 -2.98
CA ILE A 104 -6.88 -9.13 -1.83
C ILE A 104 -6.29 -7.73 -1.66
N ALA A 105 -7.13 -6.70 -1.70
CA ALA A 105 -6.76 -5.33 -1.38
C ALA A 105 -7.15 -5.00 0.07
N ALA A 106 -6.22 -4.36 0.77
CA ALA A 106 -6.40 -3.82 2.11
C ALA A 106 -6.32 -2.30 2.07
N ILE A 107 -7.12 -1.61 2.88
CA ILE A 107 -7.02 -0.16 3.07
C ILE A 107 -6.62 0.12 4.50
N PHE A 108 -5.52 0.85 4.62
CA PHE A 108 -4.98 1.35 5.87
C PHE A 108 -5.39 2.80 6.06
N SER A 109 -5.59 3.19 7.32
CA SER A 109 -6.03 4.51 7.71
C SER A 109 -5.13 5.05 8.81
N HIS A 110 -4.45 6.15 8.52
CA HIS A 110 -3.33 6.63 9.31
C HIS A 110 -3.42 8.15 9.47
N ILE A 111 -3.15 8.66 10.67
CA ILE A 111 -3.02 10.09 10.92
C ILE A 111 -1.52 10.38 10.96
N PRO A 112 -0.95 11.04 9.94
CA PRO A 112 0.49 11.21 9.87
C PRO A 112 1.01 12.15 10.95
N GLU A 113 2.14 11.77 11.55
CA GLU A 113 2.97 12.68 12.33
C GLU A 113 3.63 13.71 11.40
N PRO A 114 3.95 14.93 11.88
CA PRO A 114 4.53 15.97 11.04
C PRO A 114 5.81 15.57 10.30
N ASN A 115 6.63 14.69 10.87
CA ASN A 115 7.87 14.17 10.27
C ASN A 115 7.64 13.05 9.25
N GLU A 116 6.42 12.50 9.16
CA GLU A 116 6.06 11.48 8.17
C GLU A 116 5.61 12.12 6.85
N VAL A 117 5.17 13.38 6.86
CA VAL A 117 4.70 14.08 5.65
C VAL A 117 5.88 14.65 4.87
N LEU A 118 6.15 14.08 3.69
CA LEU A 118 7.13 14.67 2.78
C LEU A 118 6.52 15.79 1.95
N LEU A 119 5.30 15.55 1.45
CA LEU A 119 4.67 16.48 0.50
C LEU A 119 3.16 16.35 0.50
N ASN A 120 2.48 17.45 0.76
CA ASN A 120 1.05 17.63 0.59
C ASN A 120 0.78 18.23 -0.80
N ILE A 121 0.43 17.38 -1.76
CA ILE A 121 0.23 17.79 -3.17
C ILE A 121 -0.94 18.78 -3.32
N PRO A 122 -2.11 18.59 -2.65
CA PRO A 122 -3.15 19.61 -2.61
C PRO A 122 -2.65 20.98 -2.20
N ALA A 123 -1.91 21.07 -1.09
CA ALA A 123 -1.38 22.35 -0.60
C ALA A 123 -0.43 23.01 -1.61
N LEU A 124 0.40 22.23 -2.32
CA LEU A 124 1.24 22.75 -3.40
C LEU A 124 0.41 23.37 -4.54
N TRP A 125 -0.62 22.66 -5.00
CA TRP A 125 -1.45 23.14 -6.11
C TRP A 125 -2.37 24.29 -5.72
N GLU A 126 -2.62 24.51 -4.42
CA GLU A 126 -3.31 25.70 -3.92
C GLU A 126 -2.42 26.96 -3.94
N ASP A 127 -1.09 26.80 -3.93
CA ASP A 127 -0.15 27.93 -3.95
C ASP A 127 0.04 28.50 -5.37
N PRO A 128 -0.28 29.79 -5.60
CA PRO A 128 -0.12 30.42 -6.91
C PRO A 128 1.33 30.45 -7.40
N SER A 129 2.30 30.51 -6.49
CA SER A 129 3.73 30.56 -6.85
C SER A 129 4.20 29.21 -7.41
N PHE A 130 3.74 28.10 -6.83
CA PHE A 130 3.96 26.76 -7.37
C PHE A 130 3.32 26.59 -8.74
N GLN A 131 2.05 26.99 -8.90
CA GLN A 131 1.36 26.93 -10.19
C GLN A 131 2.15 27.68 -11.29
N SER A 132 2.62 28.90 -10.98
CA SER A 132 3.44 29.69 -11.90
C SER A 132 4.77 29.00 -12.24
N ALA A 133 5.45 28.45 -11.23
CA ALA A 133 6.72 27.75 -11.43
C ALA A 133 6.55 26.48 -12.28
N ALA A 134 5.50 25.70 -12.04
CA ALA A 134 5.18 24.49 -12.81
C ALA A 134 4.87 24.83 -14.27
N GLU A 135 4.13 25.91 -14.52
CA GLU A 135 3.82 26.37 -15.88
C GLU A 135 5.08 26.85 -16.62
N GLN A 136 5.93 27.65 -15.97
CA GLN A 136 7.21 28.08 -16.55
C GLN A 136 8.16 26.89 -16.83
N PHE A 137 8.15 25.88 -15.96
CA PHE A 137 8.91 24.65 -16.17
C PHE A 137 8.38 23.87 -17.37
N ARG A 138 7.06 23.78 -17.54
CA ARG A 138 6.42 23.17 -18.71
C ARG A 138 6.72 23.91 -20.01
N VAL A 139 6.61 25.23 -20.04
CA VAL A 139 6.91 26.07 -21.23
C VAL A 139 8.37 25.89 -21.68
N ARG A 140 9.28 25.65 -20.74
CA ARG A 140 10.70 25.37 -21.02
C ARG A 140 10.99 23.92 -21.41
N ASN A 141 9.97 23.07 -21.53
CA ASN A 141 10.09 21.62 -21.76
C ASN A 141 10.94 20.94 -20.69
N GLY A 142 10.72 21.30 -19.43
CA GLY A 142 11.35 20.67 -18.29
C GLY A 142 11.11 19.15 -18.26
N GLU A 143 12.09 18.40 -17.76
CA GLU A 143 11.97 16.94 -17.76
C GLU A 143 10.76 16.47 -16.95
N SER A 144 9.93 15.62 -17.56
CA SER A 144 8.67 15.11 -16.97
C SER A 144 7.66 16.20 -16.59
N SER A 145 7.75 17.40 -17.17
CA SER A 145 6.86 18.52 -16.86
C SER A 145 5.38 18.19 -17.09
N ASP A 146 5.05 17.44 -18.16
CA ASP A 146 3.67 17.08 -18.48
C ASP A 146 3.03 16.23 -17.37
N ALA A 147 3.83 15.39 -16.71
CA ALA A 147 3.34 14.52 -15.65
C ALA A 147 2.88 15.31 -14.42
N LEU A 148 3.48 16.48 -14.12
CA LEU A 148 3.05 17.33 -13.01
C LEU A 148 1.57 17.70 -13.13
N PHE A 149 1.09 17.97 -14.34
CA PHE A 149 -0.29 18.37 -14.58
C PHE A 149 -1.28 17.20 -14.57
N HIS A 150 -0.81 15.99 -14.30
CA HIS A 150 -1.66 14.80 -14.14
C HIS A 150 -2.03 14.53 -12.68
N PHE A 151 -1.55 15.30 -11.71
CA PHE A 151 -2.10 15.25 -10.35
C PHE A 151 -3.56 15.69 -10.40
N ARG A 152 -4.47 14.74 -10.15
CA ARG A 152 -5.90 15.06 -10.15
C ARG A 152 -6.29 15.53 -8.76
N PHE A 153 -7.01 16.63 -8.65
CA PHE A 153 -7.53 17.12 -7.37
C PHE A 153 -8.26 16.02 -6.58
N ARG A 154 -9.07 15.19 -7.26
CA ARG A 154 -9.78 14.04 -6.66
C ARG A 154 -8.89 12.95 -6.07
N GLN A 155 -7.61 12.89 -6.42
CA GLN A 155 -6.67 11.96 -5.78
C GLN A 155 -6.28 12.45 -4.40
N SER A 156 -6.32 13.76 -4.16
CA SER A 156 -5.91 14.43 -2.92
C SER A 156 -4.65 13.80 -2.32
N GLU A 157 -3.62 13.67 -3.17
CA GLU A 157 -2.45 12.85 -2.91
C GLU A 157 -1.53 13.49 -1.86
N VAL A 158 -1.06 12.67 -0.93
CA VAL A 158 -0.04 13.06 0.05
C VAL A 158 1.07 12.02 -0.02
N ILE A 159 2.32 12.47 -0.03
CA ILE A 159 3.48 11.60 -0.04
C ILE A 159 3.97 11.47 1.40
N LEU A 160 3.93 10.25 1.94
CA LEU A 160 4.32 9.95 3.32
C LEU A 160 5.49 8.97 3.38
N ARG A 161 6.27 9.07 4.45
CA ARG A 161 7.21 8.05 4.96
C ARG A 161 6.57 7.41 6.17
N ALA A 162 5.63 6.52 5.92
CA ALA A 162 4.86 5.83 6.96
C ALA A 162 4.69 4.36 6.59
N ASP A 163 4.95 3.49 7.55
CA ASP A 163 4.73 2.06 7.41
C ASP A 163 3.25 1.70 7.59
N LEU A 164 2.84 0.56 7.06
CA LEU A 164 1.46 0.08 7.19
C LEU A 164 1.30 -0.73 8.46
N LYS A 165 0.44 -0.29 9.39
CA LYS A 165 0.22 -0.98 10.68
C LYS A 165 -1.05 -1.84 10.69
N TYR A 166 -1.01 -2.95 11.40
CA TYR A 166 -2.12 -3.90 11.47
C TYR A 166 -3.37 -3.31 12.16
N ASP A 167 -3.18 -2.48 13.17
CA ASP A 167 -4.25 -1.78 13.89
C ASP A 167 -4.91 -0.69 13.03
N GLU A 168 -4.18 -0.11 12.09
CA GLU A 168 -4.65 0.87 11.11
C GLU A 168 -5.43 0.26 9.93
N LEU A 169 -5.52 -1.07 9.84
CA LEU A 169 -6.29 -1.75 8.80
C LEU A 169 -7.80 -1.57 9.01
N ILE A 170 -8.48 -0.94 8.05
CA ILE A 170 -9.91 -0.59 8.15
C ILE A 170 -10.81 -1.25 7.12
N HIS A 171 -10.25 -1.83 6.06
CA HIS A 171 -11.04 -2.38 4.97
C HIS A 171 -10.28 -3.47 4.23
N ILE A 172 -10.99 -4.53 3.84
CA ILE A 172 -10.51 -5.53 2.87
C ILE A 172 -11.56 -5.69 1.78
N CYS A 173 -11.11 -5.70 0.53
CA CYS A 173 -11.93 -6.02 -0.62
C CYS A 173 -11.13 -6.84 -1.64
N GLY A 174 -11.83 -7.58 -2.49
CA GLY A 174 -11.19 -8.38 -3.53
C GLY A 174 -12.13 -9.43 -4.09
N ARG A 175 -11.55 -10.40 -4.80
CA ARG A 175 -12.22 -11.65 -5.19
C ARG A 175 -11.46 -12.81 -4.57
N SER A 176 -12.17 -13.84 -4.12
CA SER A 176 -11.51 -15.04 -3.64
C SER A 176 -10.80 -15.76 -4.79
N SER A 177 -10.06 -16.82 -4.46
CA SER A 177 -9.63 -17.78 -5.47
C SER A 177 -10.85 -18.50 -6.08
N PRO A 178 -10.75 -19.00 -7.33
CA PRO A 178 -11.79 -19.83 -7.92
C PRO A 178 -12.17 -21.00 -7.03
N PHE A 179 -13.43 -21.46 -7.13
CA PHE A 179 -13.95 -22.51 -6.25
C PHE A 179 -13.10 -23.79 -6.29
N GLU A 180 -12.63 -24.19 -7.46
CA GLU A 180 -11.76 -25.36 -7.65
C GLU A 180 -10.47 -25.22 -6.84
N ARG A 181 -9.88 -24.02 -6.82
CA ARG A 181 -8.66 -23.77 -6.07
C ARG A 181 -8.91 -23.80 -4.57
N ILE A 182 -10.07 -23.33 -4.11
CA ILE A 182 -10.50 -23.47 -2.71
C ILE A 182 -10.60 -24.96 -2.35
N CYS A 183 -11.25 -25.77 -3.20
CA CYS A 183 -11.36 -27.21 -2.99
C CYS A 183 -9.98 -27.88 -2.90
N GLU A 184 -9.06 -27.58 -3.81
CA GLU A 184 -7.69 -28.08 -3.77
C GLU A 184 -6.95 -27.72 -2.47
N LEU A 185 -7.10 -26.48 -2.00
CA LEU A 185 -6.47 -26.01 -0.76
C LEU A 185 -7.01 -26.72 0.49
N HIS A 186 -8.27 -27.16 0.45
CA HIS A 186 -8.91 -27.94 1.50
C HIS A 186 -8.75 -29.46 1.31
N GLY A 187 -8.05 -29.90 0.27
CA GLY A 187 -7.84 -31.31 -0.03
C GLY A 187 -9.11 -32.04 -0.48
N LEU A 188 -10.08 -31.33 -1.06
CA LEU A 188 -11.35 -31.88 -1.54
C LEU A 188 -11.20 -32.31 -3.00
N TRP A 189 -11.11 -33.62 -3.22
CA TRP A 189 -10.80 -34.19 -4.53
C TRP A 189 -11.99 -34.92 -5.17
N SER A 190 -12.97 -35.37 -4.39
CA SER A 190 -14.16 -36.03 -4.92
C SER A 190 -15.26 -35.02 -5.31
N GLU A 191 -16.09 -35.38 -6.29
CA GLU A 191 -17.25 -34.57 -6.68
C GLU A 191 -18.24 -34.39 -5.52
N ALA A 192 -18.48 -35.45 -4.72
CA ALA A 192 -19.39 -35.39 -3.59
C ALA A 192 -18.96 -34.37 -2.51
N GLU A 193 -17.67 -34.35 -2.14
CA GLU A 193 -17.13 -33.38 -1.18
C GLU A 193 -17.22 -31.94 -1.68
N ARG A 194 -16.98 -31.74 -2.98
CA ARG A 194 -17.07 -30.42 -3.62
C ARG A 194 -18.51 -29.94 -3.70
N ASP A 195 -19.44 -30.82 -4.08
CA ASP A 195 -20.88 -30.51 -4.12
C ASP A 195 -21.42 -30.16 -2.73
N ASP A 196 -20.97 -30.86 -1.69
CA ASP A 196 -21.40 -30.57 -0.32
C ASP A 196 -20.87 -29.22 0.16
N LEU A 197 -19.61 -28.87 -0.12
CA LEU A 197 -19.08 -27.53 0.15
C LEU A 197 -19.82 -26.44 -0.64
N TRP A 198 -20.14 -26.69 -1.91
CA TRP A 198 -20.89 -25.74 -2.73
C TRP A 198 -22.30 -25.50 -2.17
N LYS A 199 -22.99 -26.54 -1.70
CA LYS A 199 -24.29 -26.40 -1.02
C LYS A 199 -24.19 -25.53 0.23
N GLU A 200 -23.13 -25.69 1.02
CA GLU A 200 -22.90 -24.83 2.20
C GLU A 200 -22.72 -23.36 1.81
N PHE A 201 -21.96 -23.08 0.75
CA PHE A 201 -21.79 -21.74 0.20
C PHE A 201 -23.11 -21.14 -0.30
N VAL A 202 -23.91 -21.89 -1.06
CA VAL A 202 -25.23 -21.43 -1.51
C VAL A 202 -26.17 -21.17 -0.33
N GLN A 203 -26.19 -22.04 0.68
CA GLN A 203 -27.02 -21.85 1.88
C GLN A 203 -26.60 -20.62 2.69
N ALA A 204 -25.31 -20.30 2.69
CA ALA A 204 -24.76 -19.12 3.35
C ALA A 204 -24.84 -17.84 2.50
N ASP A 205 -25.35 -17.92 1.27
CA ASP A 205 -25.34 -16.82 0.28
C ASP A 205 -23.92 -16.28 0.01
N ILE A 206 -22.96 -17.20 -0.10
CA ILE A 206 -21.53 -16.90 -0.33
C ILE A 206 -21.15 -17.41 -1.71
N PHE A 207 -20.71 -16.50 -2.58
CA PHE A 207 -20.21 -16.83 -3.92
C PHE A 207 -18.73 -16.46 -4.01
N PRO A 208 -17.79 -17.42 -3.89
CA PRO A 208 -16.36 -17.13 -3.77
C PRO A 208 -15.78 -16.33 -4.94
N GLU A 209 -16.36 -16.49 -6.13
CA GLU A 209 -15.92 -15.82 -7.34
C GLU A 209 -16.46 -14.38 -7.46
N GLU A 210 -17.41 -13.99 -6.62
CA GLU A 210 -17.91 -12.62 -6.58
C GLU A 210 -16.94 -11.70 -5.83
N ALA A 211 -16.99 -10.41 -6.19
CA ALA A 211 -16.23 -9.41 -5.47
C ALA A 211 -16.86 -9.18 -4.10
N PHE A 212 -16.04 -9.23 -3.06
CA PHE A 212 -16.45 -8.95 -1.69
C PHE A 212 -15.80 -7.67 -1.17
N SER A 213 -16.46 -7.07 -0.20
CA SER A 213 -16.00 -5.89 0.53
C SER A 213 -16.44 -6.03 1.97
N LEU A 214 -15.48 -6.01 2.90
CA LEU A 214 -15.75 -6.18 4.33
C LEU A 214 -15.91 -4.83 5.03
N THR A 215 -16.79 -4.77 6.02
CA THR A 215 -16.81 -3.63 6.97
C THR A 215 -15.52 -3.59 7.79
N LYS A 216 -15.33 -2.55 8.61
CA LYS A 216 -14.17 -2.46 9.50
C LYS A 216 -14.14 -3.61 10.51
N GLU A 217 -15.30 -3.96 11.06
CA GLU A 217 -15.49 -5.04 12.02
C GLU A 217 -15.27 -6.40 11.34
N GLY A 218 -15.84 -6.59 10.14
CA GLY A 218 -15.62 -7.79 9.34
C GLY A 218 -14.15 -7.96 8.93
N THR A 219 -13.49 -6.87 8.57
CA THR A 219 -12.04 -6.82 8.28
C THR A 219 -11.24 -7.29 9.48
N ARG A 220 -11.50 -6.73 10.67
CA ARG A 220 -10.80 -7.10 11.90
C ARG A 220 -11.00 -8.58 12.22
N ALA A 221 -12.24 -9.04 12.24
CA ALA A 221 -12.57 -10.43 12.55
C ALA A 221 -11.92 -11.42 11.56
N ALA A 222 -11.93 -11.11 10.26
CA ALA A 222 -11.27 -11.95 9.25
C ALA A 222 -9.75 -12.00 9.46
N MET A 223 -9.12 -10.86 9.74
CA MET A 223 -7.67 -10.76 9.94
C MET A 223 -7.21 -11.38 11.25
N ASP A 224 -8.02 -11.32 12.32
CA ASP A 224 -7.70 -11.96 13.60
C ASP A 224 -7.76 -13.49 13.47
N ARG A 225 -8.76 -14.02 12.74
CA ARG A 225 -8.82 -15.45 12.40
C ARG A 225 -7.64 -15.88 11.54
N ALA A 226 -7.31 -15.11 10.51
CA ALA A 226 -6.17 -15.39 9.63
C ALA A 226 -4.85 -15.37 10.42
N LYS A 227 -4.65 -14.38 11.29
CA LYS A 227 -3.50 -14.30 12.20
C LYS A 227 -3.41 -15.51 13.12
N SER A 228 -4.52 -15.88 13.76
CA SER A 228 -4.55 -17.04 14.67
C SER A 228 -4.19 -18.34 13.95
N SER A 229 -4.77 -18.58 12.77
CA SER A 229 -4.47 -19.74 11.93
C SER A 229 -3.01 -19.76 11.48
N PHE A 230 -2.46 -18.61 11.06
CA PHE A 230 -1.05 -18.47 10.69
C PHE A 230 -0.12 -18.81 11.86
N LEU A 231 -0.37 -18.24 13.04
CA LEU A 231 0.44 -18.50 14.23
C LEU A 231 0.38 -19.96 14.67
N GLU A 232 -0.79 -20.60 14.58
CA GLU A 232 -0.93 -22.03 14.90
C GLU A 232 -0.12 -22.91 13.93
N LYS A 233 -0.29 -22.67 12.63
CA LYS A 233 0.38 -23.43 11.57
C LYS A 233 1.91 -23.31 11.66
N HIS A 234 2.41 -22.16 12.09
CA HIS A 234 3.84 -21.88 12.15
C HIS A 234 4.42 -21.89 13.57
N ARG A 235 3.66 -22.35 14.58
CA ARG A 235 4.06 -22.33 16.00
C ARG A 235 5.44 -22.92 16.22
N SER A 236 5.69 -24.15 15.75
CA SER A 236 6.96 -24.85 15.98
C SER A 236 8.16 -24.13 15.34
N THR A 237 7.97 -23.53 14.16
CA THR A 237 9.00 -22.73 13.49
C THR A 237 9.28 -21.44 14.27
N ILE A 238 8.24 -20.75 14.72
CA ILE A 238 8.37 -19.51 15.52
C ILE A 238 9.10 -19.81 16.84
N GLU A 239 8.68 -20.86 17.56
CA GLU A 239 9.31 -21.28 18.81
C GLU A 239 10.79 -21.65 18.61
N THR A 240 11.13 -22.36 17.52
CA THR A 240 12.52 -22.72 17.20
C THR A 240 13.39 -21.48 16.96
N VAL A 241 12.88 -20.49 16.22
CA VAL A 241 13.62 -19.25 15.94
C VAL A 241 13.78 -18.39 17.20
N LEU A 242 12.77 -18.34 18.06
CA LEU A 242 12.82 -17.58 19.31
C LEU A 242 13.71 -18.23 20.39
N THR A 243 13.90 -19.55 20.34
CA THR A 243 14.71 -20.31 21.31
C THR A 243 16.16 -20.53 20.88
N GLN A 244 16.50 -20.28 19.61
CA GLN A 244 17.89 -20.27 19.15
C GLN A 244 18.55 -18.91 19.49
N PRO A 245 19.57 -18.87 20.38
CA PRO A 245 20.33 -17.65 20.61
C PRO A 245 21.01 -17.24 19.30
N ASN A 246 20.95 -15.94 19.02
CA ASN A 246 21.39 -15.25 17.81
C ASN A 246 22.89 -15.49 17.50
N GLN A 247 23.26 -16.68 17.00
CA GLN A 247 24.61 -16.99 16.54
C GLN A 247 24.80 -16.47 15.11
N SER A 248 24.93 -15.15 14.95
CA SER A 248 25.66 -14.50 13.84
C SER A 248 25.47 -12.98 13.86
N ARG A 249 26.18 -12.30 14.76
CA ARG A 249 26.67 -10.93 14.56
C ARG A 249 28.11 -10.83 15.03
N GLU A 250 28.99 -11.60 14.42
CA GLU A 250 30.41 -11.27 14.38
C GLU A 250 30.83 -11.26 12.90
N SER A 251 30.96 -10.06 12.35
CA SER A 251 31.72 -9.84 11.13
C SER A 251 33.21 -9.93 11.47
N PRO A 252 34.03 -10.68 10.71
CA PRO A 252 35.46 -10.49 10.77
C PRO A 252 35.80 -9.14 10.11
N LEU A 253 36.69 -8.42 10.78
CA LEU A 253 37.32 -7.16 10.40
C LEU A 253 37.87 -7.14 8.96
#